data_AF-X1IJ87-F1
#
_entry.id   AF-X1IJ87-F1
#
_cell.length_a   1.000
_cell.length_b   1.000
_cell.length_c   1.000
_cell.angle_alpha   90.00
_cell.angle_beta   90.00
_cell.angle_gamma   90.00
#
_symmetry.space_group_name_H-M   'P 1'
#
loop_
_entity.id
_entity.type
_entity.pdbx_description
1 polymer ?
#
loop_
_entity_poly.entity_id
_entity_poly.type
_entity_poly.pdbx_seq_one_letter_code
_entity_poly.pdbx_strand_id
1 'polypeptide(L)'
;LRIAKNHLDIKFSKQPGRIKSEFDEWVHKCFLNNTFAFEILMAPYVLGHLRTNMIVEELGSQFDTSKERVKLFLFNTLMELQTTLKDFRNPAIGEEIVEALNIRNRKQILVILSNPPYNISSQNKFKWIEEKINYKFKSFSQVEKELIKNTEKNQEEVIIEIKKRKNDYVWDLQRKGTKKISNLMALHNDYVKFIRFAQWKIKQNNYGIVAYITNNSYIDGLSFRGMRSSLRKDFDKIFIIDLHGDSRSGIPYDIQKKGVTTDENVFGIRDGVAIIFLIRLIHHDDN
;
A
#
# COMPACT_ATOMS: atom_id res chain seq x y z
N LEU A 1 11.99 12.72 -9.58
CA LEU A 1 12.55 13.96 -10.16
C LEU A 1 14.08 13.96 -10.12
N ARG A 2 14.73 14.25 -8.98
CA ARG A 2 16.22 14.30 -8.88
C ARG A 2 16.93 13.05 -9.41
N ILE A 3 16.45 11.85 -9.08
CA ILE A 3 17.02 10.59 -9.59
C ILE A 3 16.95 10.52 -11.13
N ALA A 4 15.83 10.94 -11.73
CA ALA A 4 15.67 10.94 -13.19
C ALA A 4 16.61 11.97 -13.83
N LYS A 5 16.72 13.17 -13.25
CA LYS A 5 17.67 14.20 -13.71
C LYS A 5 19.11 13.70 -13.67
N ASN A 6 19.53 13.13 -12.54
CA ASN A 6 20.87 12.56 -12.39
C ASN A 6 21.14 11.42 -13.41
N HIS A 7 20.15 10.57 -13.67
CA HIS A 7 20.28 9.52 -14.68
C HIS A 7 20.47 10.10 -16.08
N LEU A 8 19.72 11.14 -16.45
CA LEU A 8 19.88 11.83 -17.72
C LEU A 8 21.23 12.57 -17.80
N ASP A 9 21.70 13.15 -16.70
CA ASP A 9 23.03 13.78 -16.63
C ASP A 9 24.15 12.80 -16.92
N ILE A 10 24.08 11.58 -16.34
CA ILE A 10 25.03 10.51 -16.62
C ILE A 10 24.92 10.05 -18.08
N LYS A 11 23.70 9.77 -18.55
CA LYS A 11 23.42 9.26 -19.90
C LYS A 11 23.87 10.22 -21.01
N PHE A 12 23.66 11.53 -20.81
CA PHE A 12 23.99 12.58 -21.78
C PHE A 12 25.22 13.39 -21.39
N SER A 13 26.11 12.84 -20.56
CA SER A 13 27.35 13.49 -20.11
C SER A 13 28.25 14.01 -21.26
N LYS A 14 28.22 13.34 -22.43
CA LYS A 14 28.95 13.77 -23.64
C LYS A 14 28.19 14.78 -24.53
N GLN A 15 26.92 15.07 -24.21
CA GLN A 15 26.03 15.95 -24.98
C GLN A 15 25.23 16.87 -24.02
N PRO A 16 25.90 17.74 -23.25
CA PRO A 16 25.26 18.48 -22.15
C PRO A 16 24.14 19.41 -22.63
N GLY A 17 24.22 19.92 -23.86
CA GLY A 17 23.17 20.75 -24.47
C GLY A 17 21.81 20.05 -24.60
N ARG A 18 21.77 18.70 -24.60
CA ARG A 18 20.52 17.92 -24.67
C ARG A 18 19.87 17.67 -23.33
N ILE A 19 20.62 17.75 -22.23
CA ILE A 19 20.13 17.37 -20.90
C ILE A 19 18.86 18.12 -20.54
N LYS A 20 18.84 19.44 -20.79
CA LYS A 20 17.69 20.29 -20.47
C LYS A 20 16.45 19.87 -21.27
N SER A 21 16.56 19.74 -22.58
CA SER A 21 15.42 19.35 -23.43
C SER A 21 14.93 17.94 -23.14
N GLU A 22 15.83 16.99 -22.88
CA GLU A 22 15.47 15.60 -22.57
C GLU A 22 14.79 15.48 -21.20
N PHE A 23 15.25 16.24 -20.20
CA PHE A 23 14.61 16.28 -18.90
C PHE A 23 13.23 16.95 -18.97
N ASP A 24 13.12 18.05 -19.70
CA ASP A 24 11.86 18.75 -19.92
C ASP A 24 10.84 17.82 -20.59
N GLU A 25 11.22 17.17 -21.70
CA GLU A 25 10.37 16.19 -22.37
C GLU A 25 9.95 15.04 -21.43
N TRP A 26 10.88 14.53 -20.61
CA TRP A 26 10.58 13.49 -19.63
C TRP A 26 9.60 13.97 -18.55
N VAL A 27 9.69 15.21 -18.09
CA VAL A 27 8.74 15.78 -17.12
C VAL A 27 7.33 15.76 -17.70
N HIS A 28 7.14 16.32 -18.89
CA HIS A 28 5.81 16.42 -19.52
C HIS A 28 5.25 15.06 -19.95
N LYS A 29 6.05 14.26 -20.67
CA LYS A 29 5.57 13.00 -21.24
C LYS A 29 5.51 11.87 -20.22
N CYS A 30 6.43 11.82 -19.27
CA CYS A 30 6.54 10.69 -18.33
C CYS A 30 6.07 11.06 -16.92
N PHE A 31 6.65 12.06 -16.28
CA PHE A 31 6.40 12.34 -14.86
C PHE A 31 4.96 12.76 -14.60
N LEU A 32 4.46 13.79 -15.28
CA LEU A 32 3.11 14.33 -15.10
C LEU A 32 2.02 13.32 -15.47
N ASN A 33 2.31 12.39 -16.40
CA ASN A 33 1.34 11.43 -16.88
C ASN A 33 1.25 10.13 -16.08
N ASN A 34 2.35 9.72 -15.43
CA ASN A 34 2.49 8.39 -14.82
C ASN A 34 2.73 8.41 -13.30
N THR A 35 2.83 9.60 -12.69
CA THR A 35 2.94 9.74 -11.24
C THR A 35 1.60 10.14 -10.66
N PHE A 36 1.13 9.42 -9.65
CA PHE A 36 -0.12 9.70 -8.95
C PHE A 36 0.13 9.73 -7.45
N ALA A 37 -0.43 10.71 -6.76
CA ALA A 37 -0.32 10.83 -5.31
C ALA A 37 -1.68 11.14 -4.70
N PHE A 38 -1.95 10.57 -3.52
CA PHE A 38 -3.21 10.74 -2.80
C PHE A 38 -2.90 11.21 -1.38
N GLU A 39 -3.56 12.27 -0.95
CA GLU A 39 -3.39 12.86 0.37
C GLU A 39 -4.76 13.20 0.95
N ILE A 40 -4.98 12.94 2.24
CA ILE A 40 -6.27 13.19 2.89
C ILE A 40 -6.33 14.59 3.50
N LEU A 41 -5.18 15.19 3.82
CA LEU A 41 -5.10 16.50 4.48
C LEU A 41 -4.84 17.63 3.48
N MET A 42 -5.62 18.72 3.59
CA MET A 42 -5.51 19.89 2.70
C MET A 42 -4.11 20.54 2.73
N ALA A 43 -3.52 20.73 3.90
CA ALA A 43 -2.23 21.40 4.01
C ALA A 43 -1.06 20.62 3.34
N PRO A 44 -0.86 19.32 3.64
CA PRO A 44 0.09 18.49 2.89
C PRO A 44 -0.21 18.38 1.39
N TYR A 45 -1.49 18.36 1.01
CA TYR A 45 -1.89 18.39 -0.40
C TYR A 45 -1.39 19.65 -1.12
N VAL A 46 -1.65 20.83 -0.57
CA VAL A 46 -1.17 22.11 -1.14
C VAL A 46 0.36 22.15 -1.15
N LEU A 47 1.00 21.74 -0.06
CA LEU A 47 2.46 21.71 0.04
C LEU A 47 3.09 20.75 -0.98
N GLY A 48 2.45 19.62 -1.27
CA GLY A 48 2.91 18.66 -2.26
C GLY A 48 2.93 19.24 -3.67
N HIS A 49 1.89 19.98 -4.07
CA HIS A 49 1.87 20.72 -5.33
C HIS A 49 2.98 21.77 -5.39
N LEU A 50 3.08 22.62 -4.37
CA LEU A 50 4.09 23.68 -4.30
C LEU A 50 5.51 23.13 -4.40
N ARG A 51 5.85 22.13 -3.56
CA ARG A 51 7.19 21.53 -3.56
C ARG A 51 7.51 20.83 -4.88
N THR A 52 6.53 20.18 -5.49
CA THR A 52 6.77 19.52 -6.78
C THR A 52 7.11 20.54 -7.85
N ASN A 53 6.35 21.64 -7.94
CA ASN A 53 6.61 22.71 -8.90
C ASN A 53 7.99 23.34 -8.67
N MET A 54 8.32 23.70 -7.43
CA MET A 54 9.62 24.27 -7.07
C MET A 54 10.79 23.34 -7.44
N ILE A 55 10.64 22.02 -7.23
CA ILE A 55 11.69 21.05 -7.58
C ILE A 55 11.82 20.90 -9.10
N VAL A 56 10.70 20.93 -9.84
CA VAL A 56 10.75 20.87 -11.32
C VAL A 56 11.47 22.10 -11.87
N GLU A 57 11.15 23.29 -11.35
CA GLU A 57 11.82 24.56 -11.66
C GLU A 57 13.32 24.53 -11.33
N GLU A 58 13.67 24.10 -10.12
CA GLU A 58 15.07 23.97 -9.66
C GLU A 58 15.88 23.05 -10.58
N LEU A 59 15.25 22.01 -11.12
CA LEU A 59 15.89 21.05 -12.02
C LEU A 59 15.89 21.48 -13.50
N GLY A 60 15.34 22.66 -13.81
CA GLY A 60 15.45 23.32 -15.11
C GLY A 60 14.31 23.03 -16.11
N SER A 61 13.16 22.58 -15.63
CA SER A 61 11.92 22.39 -16.41
C SER A 61 10.76 23.18 -15.78
N GLN A 62 9.72 23.48 -16.54
CA GLN A 62 8.54 24.21 -16.09
C GLN A 62 7.32 23.73 -16.88
N PHE A 63 6.13 23.81 -16.28
CA PHE A 63 4.89 23.49 -16.99
C PHE A 63 3.80 24.52 -16.69
N ASP A 64 2.98 24.78 -17.70
CA ASP A 64 1.85 25.69 -17.60
C ASP A 64 0.74 25.06 -16.76
N THR A 65 0.56 25.55 -15.54
CA THR A 65 -0.44 25.02 -14.60
C THR A 65 -1.89 25.16 -15.08
N SER A 66 -2.14 25.95 -16.12
CA SER A 66 -3.47 26.05 -16.76
C SER A 66 -3.75 24.90 -17.73
N LYS A 67 -2.71 24.18 -18.19
CA LYS A 67 -2.80 23.09 -19.17
C LYS A 67 -2.45 21.74 -18.58
N GLU A 68 -1.46 21.71 -17.70
CA GLU A 68 -0.91 20.51 -17.09
C GLU A 68 -0.83 20.66 -15.59
N ARG A 69 -0.94 19.54 -14.87
CA ARG A 69 -0.85 19.54 -13.41
C ARG A 69 -0.18 18.29 -12.90
N VAL A 70 0.43 18.41 -11.73
CA VAL A 70 0.81 17.24 -10.93
C VAL A 70 -0.47 16.50 -10.53
N LYS A 71 -0.50 15.18 -10.75
CA LYS A 71 -1.63 14.34 -10.38
C LYS A 71 -1.57 13.94 -8.91
N LEU A 72 -1.58 14.95 -8.05
CA LEU A 72 -1.74 14.86 -6.61
C LEU A 72 -3.20 15.18 -6.28
N PHE A 73 -3.85 14.32 -5.50
CA PHE A 73 -5.29 14.34 -5.25
C PHE A 73 -5.62 14.47 -3.76
N LEU A 74 -6.55 15.35 -3.41
CA LEU A 74 -7.13 15.39 -2.06
C LEU A 74 -8.16 14.27 -1.90
N PHE A 75 -7.71 13.10 -1.43
CA PHE A 75 -8.45 11.85 -1.51
C PHE A 75 -8.05 10.87 -0.40
N ASN A 76 -9.05 10.30 0.29
CA ASN A 76 -8.82 9.13 1.14
C ASN A 76 -8.73 7.87 0.27
N THR A 77 -7.52 7.33 0.12
CA THR A 77 -7.25 6.11 -0.66
C THR A 77 -8.20 4.95 -0.33
N LEU A 78 -8.53 4.78 0.96
CA LEU A 78 -9.34 3.66 1.44
C LEU A 78 -10.85 3.92 1.41
N MET A 79 -11.32 5.10 1.00
CA MET A 79 -12.76 5.44 1.05
C MET A 79 -13.62 4.55 0.16
N GLU A 80 -14.89 4.41 0.52
CA GLU A 80 -15.90 3.70 -0.30
C GLU A 80 -16.15 4.42 -1.63
N LEU A 81 -16.76 3.69 -2.57
CA LEU A 81 -17.27 4.33 -3.78
C LEU A 81 -18.47 5.20 -3.41
N GLN A 82 -18.28 6.50 -3.46
CA GLN A 82 -19.36 7.48 -3.54
C GLN A 82 -19.11 8.27 -4.83
N THR A 83 -19.85 7.88 -5.87
CA THR A 83 -19.56 8.21 -7.27
C THR A 83 -20.72 8.95 -7.92
N THR A 84 -21.24 9.98 -7.26
CA THR A 84 -22.08 10.95 -7.93
C THR A 84 -21.51 12.34 -7.67
N LEU A 85 -21.22 13.10 -8.74
CA LEU A 85 -20.83 14.52 -8.62
C LEU A 85 -21.85 15.32 -7.77
N LYS A 86 -23.10 14.84 -7.73
CA LYS A 86 -24.20 15.35 -6.90
C LYS A 86 -23.95 15.26 -5.39
N ASP A 87 -23.02 14.41 -4.95
CA ASP A 87 -22.68 14.24 -3.53
C ASP A 87 -21.73 15.36 -3.04
N PHE A 88 -21.14 16.13 -3.97
CA PHE A 88 -20.16 17.16 -3.64
C PHE A 88 -20.74 18.56 -3.81
N ARG A 89 -20.65 19.37 -2.74
CA ARG A 89 -21.03 20.79 -2.78
C ARG A 89 -20.12 21.61 -3.70
N ASN A 90 -18.88 21.17 -3.89
CA ASN A 90 -17.91 21.80 -4.78
C ASN A 90 -17.63 20.88 -5.98
N PRO A 91 -18.04 21.25 -7.20
CA PRO A 91 -17.82 20.46 -8.41
C PRO A 91 -16.34 20.13 -8.67
N ALA A 92 -15.42 21.07 -8.42
CA ALA A 92 -13.99 20.85 -8.66
C ALA A 92 -13.41 19.76 -7.75
N ILE A 93 -13.81 19.73 -6.48
CA ILE A 93 -13.43 18.65 -5.55
C ILE A 93 -14.06 17.33 -5.99
N GLY A 94 -15.32 17.35 -6.45
CA GLY A 94 -16.01 16.18 -6.95
C GLY A 94 -15.31 15.56 -8.17
N GLU A 95 -14.89 16.39 -9.13
CA GLU A 95 -14.14 15.96 -10.31
C GLU A 95 -12.81 15.30 -9.92
N GLU A 96 -12.07 15.93 -9.00
CA GLU A 96 -10.80 15.41 -8.49
C GLU A 96 -10.96 14.05 -7.80
N ILE A 97 -12.00 13.87 -6.98
CA ILE A 97 -12.30 12.60 -6.33
C ILE A 97 -12.71 11.52 -7.34
N VAL A 98 -13.52 11.87 -8.35
CA VAL A 98 -13.91 10.93 -9.41
C VAL A 98 -12.68 10.47 -10.21
N GLU A 99 -11.77 11.37 -10.54
CA GLU A 99 -10.50 11.02 -11.20
C GLU A 99 -9.64 10.12 -10.30
N ALA A 100 -9.49 10.47 -9.02
CA ALA A 100 -8.75 9.67 -8.05
C ALA A 100 -9.31 8.25 -7.91
N LEU A 101 -10.64 8.12 -7.87
CA LEU A 101 -11.33 6.83 -7.85
C LEU A 101 -11.07 6.03 -9.13
N ASN A 102 -11.08 6.68 -10.29
CA ASN A 102 -10.78 6.02 -11.57
C ASN A 102 -9.34 5.49 -11.60
N ILE A 103 -8.37 6.26 -11.11
CA ILE A 103 -6.97 5.83 -11.01
C ILE A 103 -6.85 4.66 -10.03
N ARG A 104 -7.36 4.82 -8.81
CA ARG A 104 -7.31 3.80 -7.75
C ARG A 104 -7.92 2.48 -8.21
N ASN A 105 -9.04 2.52 -8.93
CA ASN A 105 -9.79 1.30 -9.28
C ASN A 105 -9.35 0.70 -10.63
N ARG A 106 -9.14 1.52 -11.66
CA ARG A 106 -9.02 1.03 -13.04
C ARG A 106 -7.62 1.12 -13.63
N LYS A 107 -6.81 2.11 -13.22
CA LYS A 107 -5.47 2.28 -13.79
C LYS A 107 -4.52 1.18 -13.31
N GLN A 108 -3.72 0.62 -14.21
CA GLN A 108 -2.63 -0.28 -13.84
C GLN A 108 -1.52 0.52 -13.18
N ILE A 109 -1.10 0.10 -11.99
CA ILE A 109 -0.10 0.79 -11.15
C ILE A 109 1.03 -0.19 -10.85
N LEU A 110 2.18 0.03 -11.46
CA LEU A 110 3.32 -0.89 -11.37
C LEU A 110 4.12 -0.74 -10.07
N VAL A 111 4.14 0.47 -9.51
CA VAL A 111 4.92 0.79 -8.31
C VAL A 111 4.04 1.56 -7.33
N ILE A 112 4.01 1.10 -6.08
CA ILE A 112 3.29 1.75 -4.98
C ILE A 112 4.28 2.05 -3.86
N LEU A 113 4.45 3.33 -3.55
CA LEU A 113 5.35 3.83 -2.51
C LEU A 113 4.54 4.55 -1.43
N SER A 114 4.87 4.38 -0.15
CA SER A 114 4.18 5.09 0.93
C SER A 114 4.87 4.95 2.29
N ASN A 115 4.58 5.91 3.18
CA ASN A 115 4.68 5.75 4.63
C ASN A 115 3.24 5.80 5.18
N PRO A 116 2.48 4.69 5.15
CA PRO A 116 1.08 4.69 5.53
C PRO A 116 0.90 5.01 7.03
N PRO A 117 -0.27 5.51 7.46
CA PRO A 117 -0.51 5.85 8.87
C PRO A 117 -0.52 4.61 9.79
N TYR A 118 -0.01 4.79 11.02
CA TYR A 118 0.07 3.74 12.04
C TYR A 118 -1.04 3.93 13.08
N ASN A 119 -2.27 3.53 12.76
CA ASN A 119 -3.41 3.73 13.65
C ASN A 119 -4.24 2.45 13.84
N ILE A 120 -4.15 1.86 15.03
CA ILE A 120 -4.92 0.68 15.44
C ILE A 120 -6.42 1.05 15.56
N SER A 121 -6.74 2.24 16.07
CA SER A 121 -8.10 2.80 16.14
C SER A 121 -8.48 3.52 14.84
N SER A 122 -8.29 2.82 13.73
CA SER A 122 -8.51 3.34 12.38
C SER A 122 -9.93 3.89 12.18
N GLN A 123 -10.05 5.04 11.55
CA GLN A 123 -11.31 5.56 10.99
C GLN A 123 -11.68 4.90 9.64
N ASN A 124 -10.75 4.24 8.96
CA ASN A 124 -10.95 3.50 7.71
C ASN A 124 -11.69 2.16 7.91
N LYS A 125 -12.90 2.21 8.47
CA LYS A 125 -13.77 1.02 8.69
C LYS A 125 -14.67 0.75 7.49
N PHE A 126 -14.10 0.87 6.30
CA PHE A 126 -14.84 0.73 5.04
C PHE A 126 -15.02 -0.75 4.70
N LYS A 127 -16.22 -1.12 4.25
CA LYS A 127 -16.61 -2.52 4.07
C LYS A 127 -15.70 -3.24 3.08
N TRP A 128 -15.37 -2.60 1.95
CA TRP A 128 -14.61 -3.23 0.87
C TRP A 128 -13.17 -3.62 1.26
N ILE A 129 -12.50 -2.85 2.13
CA ILE A 129 -11.14 -3.16 2.58
C ILE A 129 -11.16 -4.15 3.76
N GLU A 130 -12.15 -4.03 4.65
CA GLU A 130 -12.36 -5.01 5.73
C GLU A 130 -12.71 -6.40 5.18
N GLU A 131 -13.50 -6.48 4.11
CA GLU A 131 -13.80 -7.73 3.40
C GLU A 131 -12.55 -8.34 2.78
N LYS A 132 -11.63 -7.52 2.26
CA LYS A 132 -10.35 -8.01 1.73
C LYS A 132 -9.42 -8.52 2.83
N ILE A 133 -9.44 -7.95 4.03
CA ILE A 133 -8.70 -8.52 5.19
C ILE A 133 -9.42 -9.74 5.75
N ASN A 134 -10.73 -9.80 5.52
CA ASN A 134 -11.69 -10.80 5.96
C ASN A 134 -11.97 -10.76 7.47
N TYR A 135 -12.22 -9.56 7.97
CA TYR A 135 -12.42 -9.35 9.40
C TYR A 135 -13.73 -9.93 9.95
N LYS A 136 -14.81 -9.91 9.16
CA LYS A 136 -16.16 -10.31 9.60
C LYS A 136 -16.47 -11.79 9.36
N PHE A 137 -15.48 -12.63 9.03
CA PHE A 137 -15.79 -14.03 8.76
C PHE A 137 -16.13 -14.82 10.01
N LYS A 138 -17.31 -15.45 9.96
CA LYS A 138 -17.66 -16.58 10.79
C LYS A 138 -16.60 -17.68 10.60
N SER A 139 -16.33 -18.43 11.67
CA SER A 139 -15.37 -19.54 11.62
C SER A 139 -15.69 -20.50 10.47
N PHE A 140 -14.68 -21.18 9.93
CA PHE A 140 -14.84 -22.12 8.80
C PHE A 140 -16.02 -23.09 9.01
N SER A 141 -16.17 -23.61 10.24
CA SER A 141 -17.26 -24.54 10.61
C SER A 141 -18.65 -23.91 10.55
N GLN A 142 -18.79 -22.61 10.75
CA GLN A 142 -20.06 -21.89 10.66
C GLN A 142 -20.42 -21.58 9.21
N VAL A 143 -19.44 -21.15 8.39
CA VAL A 143 -19.64 -20.90 6.96
C VAL A 143 -19.94 -22.19 6.21
N GLU A 144 -19.23 -23.27 6.53
CA GLU A 144 -19.48 -24.61 5.98
C GLU A 144 -20.90 -25.09 6.34
N LYS A 145 -21.30 -24.98 7.61
CA LYS A 145 -22.67 -25.33 8.05
C LYS A 145 -23.75 -24.48 7.42
N GLU A 146 -23.52 -23.18 7.22
CA GLU A 146 -24.48 -22.28 6.57
C GLU A 146 -24.57 -22.51 5.06
N LEU A 147 -23.45 -22.72 4.36
CA LEU A 147 -23.45 -23.03 2.93
C LEU A 147 -24.09 -24.39 2.63
N ILE A 148 -23.85 -25.39 3.49
CA ILE A 148 -24.51 -26.70 3.43
C ILE A 148 -26.00 -26.59 3.77
N LYS A 149 -26.39 -25.72 4.72
CA LYS A 149 -27.81 -25.47 5.04
C LYS A 149 -28.56 -24.69 3.97
N ASN A 150 -27.92 -23.74 3.29
CA ASN A 150 -28.60 -22.78 2.44
C ASN A 150 -28.72 -23.17 0.98
N THR A 151 -28.40 -24.41 0.56
CA THR A 151 -28.53 -24.69 -0.87
C THR A 151 -28.70 -26.13 -1.32
N GLU A 152 -29.63 -26.29 -2.28
CA GLU A 152 -29.62 -27.22 -3.42
C GLU A 152 -28.44 -27.00 -4.40
N LYS A 153 -27.39 -26.24 -4.00
CA LYS A 153 -26.19 -26.01 -4.83
C LYS A 153 -25.31 -27.24 -4.80
N ASN A 154 -24.75 -27.55 -5.96
CA ASN A 154 -23.76 -28.60 -6.13
C ASN A 154 -22.54 -28.35 -5.21
N GLN A 155 -21.98 -29.41 -4.62
CA GLN A 155 -20.83 -29.37 -3.72
C GLN A 155 -19.63 -28.62 -4.34
N GLU A 156 -19.47 -28.68 -5.66
CA GLU A 156 -18.40 -28.00 -6.37
C GLU A 156 -18.46 -26.48 -6.28
N GLU A 157 -19.66 -25.87 -6.36
CA GLU A 157 -19.81 -24.41 -6.23
C GLU A 157 -19.47 -23.93 -4.82
N VAL A 158 -19.87 -24.70 -3.80
CA VAL A 158 -19.54 -24.44 -2.40
C VAL A 158 -18.04 -24.54 -2.19
N ILE A 159 -17.38 -25.54 -2.77
CA ILE A 159 -15.92 -25.71 -2.71
C ILE A 159 -15.20 -24.56 -3.43
N ILE A 160 -15.69 -24.10 -4.59
CA ILE A 160 -15.13 -22.96 -5.32
C ILE A 160 -15.28 -21.67 -4.51
N GLU A 161 -16.45 -21.43 -3.92
CA GLU A 161 -16.73 -20.28 -3.05
C GLU A 161 -15.78 -20.28 -1.84
N ILE A 162 -15.63 -21.43 -1.17
CA ILE A 162 -14.69 -21.62 -0.05
C ILE A 162 -13.23 -21.42 -0.50
N LYS A 163 -12.85 -21.91 -1.69
CA LYS A 163 -11.51 -21.73 -2.25
C LYS A 163 -11.24 -20.26 -2.61
N LYS A 164 -12.20 -19.53 -3.17
CA LYS A 164 -12.08 -18.08 -3.42
C LYS A 164 -11.85 -17.29 -2.13
N ARG A 165 -12.45 -17.76 -1.03
CA ARG A 165 -12.35 -17.18 0.33
C ARG A 165 -11.09 -17.63 1.11
N LYS A 166 -10.17 -18.43 0.51
CA LYS A 166 -8.92 -18.92 1.14
C LYS A 166 -7.76 -17.91 1.21
N ASN A 167 -7.86 -16.76 0.56
CA ASN A 167 -6.74 -15.82 0.38
C ASN A 167 -6.81 -14.60 1.31
N ASP A 168 -6.91 -14.86 2.61
CA ASP A 168 -7.17 -13.81 3.61
C ASP A 168 -6.32 -13.89 4.86
N TYR A 169 -6.01 -12.71 5.40
CA TYR A 169 -5.16 -12.51 6.58
C TYR A 169 -5.68 -13.24 7.81
N VAL A 170 -7.00 -13.42 7.93
CA VAL A 170 -7.64 -14.07 9.08
C VAL A 170 -7.74 -15.58 8.92
N TRP A 171 -7.87 -16.10 7.70
CA TRP A 171 -8.12 -17.54 7.53
C TRP A 171 -6.89 -18.36 7.94
N ASP A 172 -5.69 -17.99 7.52
CA ASP A 172 -4.49 -18.71 7.95
C ASP A 172 -4.25 -18.65 9.50
N LEU A 173 -4.98 -17.81 10.25
CA LEU A 173 -4.97 -17.76 11.72
C LEU A 173 -5.84 -18.84 12.40
N GLN A 174 -6.83 -19.40 11.70
CA GLN A 174 -7.81 -20.33 12.27
C GLN A 174 -7.64 -21.79 11.81
N ARG A 175 -6.57 -22.11 11.08
CA ARG A 175 -6.30 -23.47 10.58
C ARG A 175 -6.16 -24.48 11.72
N LYS A 176 -6.75 -25.68 11.54
CA LYS A 176 -6.60 -26.81 12.46
C LYS A 176 -5.10 -27.14 12.66
N GLY A 177 -4.70 -27.43 13.90
CA GLY A 177 -3.30 -27.71 14.26
C GLY A 177 -2.45 -26.46 14.54
N THR A 178 -3.02 -25.25 14.44
CA THR A 178 -2.30 -24.01 14.77
C THR A 178 -2.92 -23.30 15.98
N LYS A 179 -2.11 -22.53 16.72
CA LYS A 179 -2.60 -21.69 17.83
C LYS A 179 -3.66 -20.74 17.28
N LYS A 180 -4.88 -20.86 17.81
CA LYS A 180 -5.99 -19.94 17.51
C LYS A 180 -5.71 -18.59 18.13
N ILE A 181 -5.96 -17.53 17.37
CA ILE A 181 -5.80 -16.15 17.81
C ILE A 181 -7.19 -15.53 17.85
N SER A 182 -7.63 -15.13 19.04
CA SER A 182 -8.94 -14.51 19.27
C SER A 182 -8.92 -13.00 19.08
N ASN A 183 -7.80 -12.34 19.41
CA ASN A 183 -7.66 -10.90 19.26
C ASN A 183 -7.02 -10.52 17.91
N LEU A 184 -7.85 -9.98 17.02
CA LEU A 184 -7.49 -9.55 15.67
C LEU A 184 -7.38 -8.02 15.55
N MET A 185 -7.41 -7.27 16.66
CA MET A 185 -7.34 -5.80 16.64
C MET A 185 -6.09 -5.26 15.95
N ALA A 186 -4.98 -5.98 16.02
CA ALA A 186 -3.75 -5.61 15.34
C ALA A 186 -3.91 -5.52 13.80
N LEU A 187 -4.81 -6.33 13.22
CA LEU A 187 -5.10 -6.30 11.77
C LEU A 187 -5.97 -5.10 11.36
N HIS A 188 -6.55 -4.36 12.30
CA HIS A 188 -7.28 -3.11 12.00
C HIS A 188 -6.36 -1.93 11.75
N ASN A 189 -5.07 -2.08 12.02
CA ASN A 189 -4.14 -0.98 11.86
C ASN A 189 -4.14 -0.49 10.40
N ASP A 190 -4.17 0.82 10.20
CA ASP A 190 -4.22 1.39 8.86
C ASP A 190 -3.06 0.93 7.97
N TYR A 191 -1.83 0.79 8.48
CA TYR A 191 -0.70 0.30 7.67
C TYR A 191 -0.99 -1.10 7.09
N VAL A 192 -1.70 -1.96 7.83
CA VAL A 192 -2.10 -3.31 7.38
C VAL A 192 -3.11 -3.21 6.24
N LYS A 193 -4.05 -2.27 6.32
CA LYS A 193 -5.03 -1.98 5.26
C LYS A 193 -4.36 -1.43 4.02
N PHE A 194 -3.37 -0.56 4.15
CA PHE A 194 -2.60 -0.06 3.04
C PHE A 194 -1.77 -1.17 2.38
N ILE A 195 -1.13 -2.06 3.16
CA ILE A 195 -0.46 -3.24 2.59
C ILE A 195 -1.46 -4.13 1.84
N ARG A 196 -2.65 -4.38 2.42
CA ARG A 196 -3.68 -5.20 1.76
C ARG A 196 -4.22 -4.54 0.49
N PHE A 197 -4.39 -3.22 0.50
CA PHE A 197 -4.75 -2.44 -0.69
C PHE A 197 -3.68 -2.59 -1.78
N ALA A 198 -2.41 -2.40 -1.44
CA ALA A 198 -1.31 -2.52 -2.38
C ALA A 198 -1.18 -3.94 -2.94
N GLN A 199 -1.29 -4.97 -2.09
CA GLN A 199 -1.37 -6.37 -2.48
C GLN A 199 -2.51 -6.61 -3.47
N TRP A 200 -3.72 -6.17 -3.15
CA TRP A 200 -4.86 -6.28 -4.06
C TRP A 200 -4.58 -5.61 -5.40
N LYS A 201 -4.00 -4.41 -5.39
CA LYS A 201 -3.74 -3.61 -6.59
C LYS A 201 -2.66 -4.23 -7.48
N ILE A 202 -1.54 -4.70 -6.91
CA ILE A 202 -0.49 -5.40 -7.66
C ILE A 202 -0.98 -6.73 -8.20
N LYS A 203 -1.80 -7.46 -7.43
CA LYS A 203 -2.40 -8.71 -7.90
C LYS A 203 -3.28 -8.52 -9.14
N GLN A 204 -4.02 -7.41 -9.25
CA GLN A 204 -4.78 -7.10 -10.48
C GLN A 204 -3.88 -6.87 -11.70
N ASN A 205 -2.63 -6.45 -11.50
CA ASN A 205 -1.69 -6.14 -12.59
C ASN A 205 -0.80 -7.34 -12.94
N ASN A 206 -0.89 -8.45 -12.20
CA ASN A 206 -0.02 -9.64 -12.26
C ASN A 206 1.47 -9.42 -11.97
N TYR A 207 1.97 -8.18 -11.98
CA TYR A 207 3.34 -7.85 -11.61
C TYR A 207 3.42 -6.42 -11.05
N GLY A 208 4.49 -6.15 -10.30
CA GLY A 208 4.76 -4.82 -9.75
C GLY A 208 5.47 -4.86 -8.40
N ILE A 209 5.68 -3.67 -7.84
CA ILE A 209 6.49 -3.45 -6.64
C ILE A 209 5.70 -2.61 -5.65
N VAL A 210 5.70 -3.02 -4.39
CA VAL A 210 5.29 -2.20 -3.25
C VAL A 210 6.53 -1.92 -2.42
N ALA A 211 6.76 -0.68 -2.02
CA ALA A 211 7.82 -0.33 -1.08
C ALA A 211 7.28 0.63 -0.01
N TYR A 212 7.11 0.13 1.21
CA TYR A 212 6.53 0.89 2.32
C TYR A 212 7.47 1.01 3.50
N ILE A 213 7.31 2.10 4.25
CA ILE A 213 7.83 2.23 5.61
C ILE A 213 6.64 2.05 6.55
N THR A 214 6.67 1.01 7.38
CA THR A 214 5.54 0.61 8.23
C THR A 214 5.97 0.33 9.66
N ASN A 215 5.01 0.26 10.59
CA ASN A 215 5.26 -0.35 11.89
C ASN A 215 5.75 -1.81 11.72
N ASN A 216 6.74 -2.25 12.49
CA ASN A 216 7.39 -3.57 12.34
C ASN A 216 6.65 -4.76 12.99
N SER A 217 5.55 -4.52 13.71
CA SER A 217 4.80 -5.55 14.46
C SER A 217 4.33 -6.76 13.64
N TYR A 218 4.23 -6.64 12.31
CA TYR A 218 3.83 -7.75 11.44
C TYR A 218 4.93 -8.79 11.21
N ILE A 219 6.18 -8.49 11.55
CA ILE A 219 7.32 -9.38 11.32
C ILE A 219 7.20 -10.63 12.18
N ASP A 220 7.03 -10.46 13.49
CA ASP A 220 7.02 -11.53 14.49
C ASP A 220 5.63 -11.73 15.13
N GLY A 221 4.78 -10.69 15.15
CA GLY A 221 3.49 -10.69 15.82
C GLY A 221 2.59 -11.85 15.37
N LEU A 222 2.01 -12.55 16.36
CA LEU A 222 1.20 -13.75 16.12
C LEU A 222 -0.04 -13.45 15.28
N SER A 223 -0.72 -12.33 15.54
CA SER A 223 -1.92 -11.91 14.80
C SER A 223 -1.68 -11.66 13.31
N PHE A 224 -0.43 -11.50 12.89
CA PHE A 224 -0.05 -11.26 11.49
C PHE A 224 0.39 -12.52 10.74
N ARG A 225 0.35 -13.71 11.37
CA ARG A 225 0.76 -14.97 10.71
C ARG A 225 0.03 -15.19 9.38
N GLY A 226 -1.28 -14.93 9.33
CA GLY A 226 -2.05 -15.09 8.10
C GLY A 226 -1.77 -14.00 7.06
N MET A 227 -1.45 -12.78 7.50
CA MET A 227 -0.92 -11.74 6.63
C MET A 227 0.38 -12.18 5.96
N ARG A 228 1.37 -12.66 6.73
CA ARG A 228 2.65 -13.15 6.19
C ARG A 228 2.44 -14.29 5.20
N SER A 229 1.57 -15.25 5.52
CA SER A 229 1.21 -16.35 4.63
C SER A 229 0.56 -15.87 3.33
N SER A 230 -0.39 -14.93 3.41
CA SER A 230 -1.04 -14.35 2.24
C SER A 230 -0.07 -13.57 1.35
N LEU A 231 0.82 -12.76 1.93
CA LEU A 231 1.83 -12.02 1.17
C LEU A 231 2.79 -12.96 0.45
N ARG A 232 3.24 -14.03 1.12
CA ARG A 232 4.14 -15.03 0.53
C ARG A 232 3.52 -15.76 -0.66
N LYS A 233 2.20 -15.90 -0.71
CA LYS A 233 1.49 -16.48 -1.86
C LYS A 233 1.41 -15.52 -3.05
N ASP A 234 1.22 -14.23 -2.81
CA ASP A 234 0.97 -13.26 -3.87
C ASP A 234 2.25 -12.60 -4.43
N PHE A 235 3.38 -12.70 -3.74
CA PHE A 235 4.64 -12.05 -4.11
C PHE A 235 5.81 -13.04 -4.17
N ASP A 236 6.61 -12.95 -5.23
CA ASP A 236 7.78 -13.80 -5.47
C ASP A 236 8.96 -13.47 -4.56
N LYS A 237 9.15 -12.17 -4.27
CA LYS A 237 10.22 -11.69 -3.40
C LYS A 237 9.67 -10.72 -2.38
N ILE A 238 10.03 -10.97 -1.12
CA ILE A 238 9.70 -10.13 0.02
C ILE A 238 11.00 -9.78 0.72
N PHE A 239 11.38 -8.51 0.71
CA PHE A 239 12.51 -8.00 1.48
C PHE A 239 11.98 -7.16 2.64
N ILE A 240 12.47 -7.42 3.84
CA ILE A 240 12.12 -6.66 5.03
C ILE A 240 13.42 -6.19 5.67
N ILE A 241 13.52 -4.88 5.88
CA ILE A 241 14.60 -4.25 6.64
C ILE A 241 13.95 -3.78 7.93
N ASP A 242 14.14 -4.53 9.01
CA ASP A 242 13.69 -4.14 10.34
C ASP A 242 14.63 -3.07 10.89
N LEU A 243 14.09 -1.88 11.17
CA LEU A 243 14.83 -0.75 11.74
C LEU A 243 14.72 -0.73 13.26
N HIS A 244 14.05 -1.72 13.87
CA HIS A 244 13.85 -1.82 15.31
C HIS A 244 13.21 -0.53 15.89
N GLY A 245 13.65 -0.08 17.06
CA GLY A 245 13.16 1.15 17.70
C GLY A 245 11.78 1.02 18.33
N ASP A 246 11.30 -0.18 18.64
CA ASP A 246 10.10 -0.35 19.46
C ASP A 246 10.45 -0.13 20.93
N SER A 247 10.11 1.03 21.49
CA SER A 247 10.50 1.38 22.85
C SER A 247 9.84 0.51 23.94
N ARG A 248 8.85 -0.31 23.56
CA ARG A 248 8.19 -1.28 24.46
C ARG A 248 8.90 -2.62 24.47
N SER A 249 9.70 -2.88 23.43
CA SER A 249 10.53 -4.06 23.30
C SER A 249 11.93 -3.75 23.84
N GLY A 250 12.55 -4.72 24.52
CA GLY A 250 13.93 -4.60 24.92
C GLY A 250 14.87 -4.92 23.74
N ILE A 251 16.13 -4.50 23.87
CA ILE A 251 17.19 -4.88 22.93
C ILE A 251 17.39 -6.40 23.00
N PRO A 252 17.45 -7.13 21.88
CA PRO A 252 17.75 -8.57 21.92
C PRO A 252 19.07 -8.86 22.65
N TYR A 253 19.10 -9.92 23.46
CA TYR A 253 20.23 -10.24 24.34
C TYR A 253 21.55 -10.46 23.59
N ASP A 254 21.48 -11.06 22.40
CA ASP A 254 22.62 -11.28 21.51
C ASP A 254 23.18 -9.98 20.91
N ILE A 255 22.32 -8.97 20.71
CA ILE A 255 22.72 -7.62 20.28
C ILE A 255 23.31 -6.85 21.46
N GLN A 256 22.74 -6.98 22.67
CA GLN A 256 23.33 -6.41 23.88
C GLN A 256 24.76 -6.92 24.12
N LYS A 257 25.03 -8.21 23.89
CA LYS A 257 26.38 -8.79 23.98
C LYS A 257 27.39 -8.20 23.01
N LYS A 258 26.94 -7.57 21.92
CA LYS A 258 27.80 -6.86 20.96
C LYS A 258 28.08 -5.41 21.38
N GLY A 259 27.67 -5.00 22.57
CA GLY A 259 27.92 -3.67 23.13
C GLY A 259 26.84 -2.64 22.82
N VAL A 260 25.70 -3.03 22.23
CA VAL A 260 24.59 -2.12 21.96
C VAL A 260 23.75 -1.96 23.23
N THR A 261 23.67 -0.73 23.74
CA THR A 261 22.98 -0.40 24.98
C THR A 261 21.68 0.36 24.79
N THR A 262 21.45 0.91 23.60
CA THR A 262 20.23 1.66 23.24
C THR A 262 19.69 1.20 21.89
N ASP A 263 18.37 1.23 21.76
CA ASP A 263 17.65 1.00 20.49
C ASP A 263 16.74 2.20 20.25
N GLU A 264 17.18 3.10 19.38
CA GLU A 264 16.53 4.37 19.12
C GLU A 264 15.66 4.30 17.87
N ASN A 265 14.47 4.90 17.96
CA ASN A 265 13.54 4.94 16.85
C ASN A 265 13.93 6.00 15.82
N VAL A 266 13.98 5.62 14.54
CA VAL A 266 14.34 6.50 13.42
C VAL A 266 13.41 7.71 13.21
N PHE A 267 12.19 7.68 13.77
CA PHE A 267 11.22 8.78 13.71
C PHE A 267 10.91 9.40 15.07
N GLY A 268 11.61 9.00 16.14
CA GLY A 268 11.34 9.47 17.50
C GLY A 268 9.95 9.07 18.03
N ILE A 269 9.36 7.99 17.48
CA ILE A 269 8.08 7.43 17.96
C ILE A 269 8.32 6.18 18.81
N ARG A 270 7.29 5.70 19.51
CA ARG A 270 7.36 4.50 20.35
C ARG A 270 7.30 3.19 19.56
N ASP A 271 6.63 3.21 18.42
CA ASP A 271 6.41 2.03 17.59
C ASP A 271 7.64 1.71 16.75
N GLY A 272 8.07 0.44 16.76
CA GLY A 272 9.16 -0.01 15.90
C GLY A 272 8.82 0.10 14.41
N VAL A 273 9.85 0.24 13.58
CA VAL A 273 9.73 0.60 12.17
C VAL A 273 10.41 -0.44 11.30
N ALA A 274 9.80 -0.75 10.15
CA ALA A 274 10.42 -1.58 9.12
C ALA A 274 10.16 -1.01 7.72
N ILE A 275 11.12 -1.22 6.83
CA ILE A 275 10.94 -1.01 5.39
C ILE A 275 10.62 -2.36 4.75
N ILE A 276 9.52 -2.43 4.00
CA ILE A 276 9.10 -3.64 3.30
C ILE A 276 9.07 -3.40 1.79
N PHE A 277 9.67 -4.33 1.05
CA PHE A 277 9.54 -4.45 -0.39
C PHE A 277 8.79 -5.73 -0.73
N LEU A 278 7.71 -5.61 -1.49
CA LEU A 278 6.92 -6.72 -2.02
C LEU A 278 7.02 -6.69 -3.54
N ILE A 279 7.56 -7.73 -4.15
CA ILE A 279 7.82 -7.79 -5.59
C ILE A 279 7.09 -8.99 -6.18
N ARG A 280 6.23 -8.72 -7.17
CA ARG A 280 5.61 -9.73 -8.02
C ARG A 280 6.19 -9.61 -9.42
N LEU A 281 6.77 -10.70 -9.93
CA LEU A 281 7.38 -10.81 -11.25
C LEU A 281 6.32 -11.16 -12.30
N ILE A 282 6.66 -10.92 -13.58
CA ILE A 282 5.76 -11.20 -14.71
C ILE A 282 5.40 -12.69 -14.80
N HIS A 283 6.34 -13.57 -14.49
CA HIS A 283 6.17 -15.03 -14.49
C HIS A 283 5.95 -15.55 -13.06
N HIS A 284 4.95 -15.01 -12.37
CA HIS A 284 4.56 -15.54 -11.06
C HIS A 284 3.82 -16.88 -11.22
N ASP A 285 4.31 -17.92 -10.56
CA ASP A 285 3.65 -19.23 -10.53
C ASP A 285 2.59 -19.26 -9.41
N ASP A 286 1.31 -19.30 -9.77
CA ASP A 286 0.18 -19.39 -8.82
C ASP A 286 0.02 -20.82 -8.22
N ASN A 287 1.13 -21.44 -7.78
CA ASN A 287 1.14 -22.79 -7.17
C ASN A 287 0.59 -22.81 -5.73
#